data_AF-A0A2D6R5R0-F1
#
_entry.id   AF-A0A2D6R5R0-F1
#
_cell.length_a   1.000
_cell.length_b   1.000
_cell.length_c   1.000
_cell.angle_alpha   90.00
_cell.angle_beta   90.00
_cell.angle_gamma   90.00
#
_symmetry.space_group_name_H-M   'P 1'
#
loop_
_entity.id
_entity.type
_entity.pdbx_description
1 polymer ?
#
loop_
_entity_poly.entity_id
_entity_poly.type
_entity_poly.pdbx_seq_one_letter_code
_entity_poly.pdbx_strand_id
1 'polypeptide(L)'
;MKIPDKVKESELYKLLTYDITMQDRVSPARYARMQTQRAYKFVSDWAGLASNKIIFGMYMDSQVGMLPGTSLLARGFSLGAHTATSPLYTWAREFIYKKGNITPDRNIVMRQGAELLAFNAVQTPLYVAQISAAMAIRAYLDPAVEFEPMKVATGAFKFFQNSWWLAPAGKYSMDIFRRFFGAKTPEELAQDLETIVDE
;
A
#
# COMPACT_ATOMS: atom_id res chain seq x y z
N MET A 1 -12.68 -28.26 4.04
CA MET A 1 -11.62 -29.27 3.84
C MET A 1 -10.62 -29.12 4.99
N LYS A 2 -10.34 -30.16 5.78
CA LYS A 2 -9.36 -30.07 6.89
C LYS A 2 -7.96 -30.33 6.34
N ILE A 3 -7.03 -29.41 6.57
CA ILE A 3 -5.62 -29.58 6.17
C ILE A 3 -4.97 -30.61 7.14
N PRO A 4 -4.29 -31.65 6.63
CA PRO A 4 -3.64 -32.66 7.47
C PRO A 4 -2.56 -32.05 8.38
N ASP A 5 -2.41 -32.54 9.60
CA ASP A 5 -1.47 -31.96 10.59
C ASP A 5 0.00 -32.07 10.15
N LYS A 6 0.37 -33.15 9.43
CA LYS A 6 1.69 -33.28 8.79
C LYS A 6 2.01 -32.15 7.79
N VAL A 7 0.98 -31.61 7.12
CA VAL A 7 1.15 -30.46 6.22
C VAL A 7 1.37 -29.20 7.05
N LYS A 8 0.61 -29.01 8.14
CA LYS A 8 0.75 -27.85 9.03
C LYS A 8 2.11 -27.74 9.70
N GLU A 9 2.74 -28.88 9.99
CA GLU A 9 4.07 -28.94 10.62
C GLU A 9 5.22 -28.75 9.63
N SER A 10 4.96 -28.85 8.32
CA SER A 10 5.99 -28.71 7.30
C SER A 10 6.59 -27.30 7.27
N GLU A 11 7.90 -27.21 7.00
CA GLU A 11 8.59 -25.92 6.80
C GLU A 11 7.93 -25.09 5.71
N LEU A 12 7.46 -25.72 4.63
CA LEU A 12 6.77 -25.04 3.53
C LEU A 12 5.45 -24.42 4.00
N TYR A 13 4.65 -25.13 4.79
CA TYR A 13 3.42 -24.57 5.35
C TYR A 13 3.74 -23.42 6.30
N LYS A 14 4.74 -23.58 7.19
CA LYS A 14 5.17 -22.48 8.06
C LYS A 14 5.60 -21.26 7.25
N LEU A 15 6.40 -21.44 6.20
CA LEU A 15 6.83 -20.36 5.30
C LEU A 15 5.65 -19.68 4.57
N LEU A 16 4.59 -20.42 4.27
CA LEU A 16 3.43 -19.93 3.53
C LEU A 16 2.33 -19.35 4.44
N THR A 17 2.31 -19.70 5.73
CA THR A 17 1.20 -19.33 6.64
C THR A 17 1.63 -18.57 7.88
N TYR A 18 2.90 -18.61 8.28
CA TYR A 18 3.40 -17.80 9.39
C TYR A 18 3.95 -16.48 8.87
N ASP A 19 3.43 -15.38 9.41
CA ASP A 19 4.01 -14.06 9.21
C ASP A 19 5.39 -14.04 9.88
N ILE A 20 6.45 -14.19 9.09
CA ILE A 20 7.83 -13.98 9.57
C ILE A 20 7.94 -12.51 9.97
N THR A 21 8.45 -12.22 11.16
CA THR A 21 8.62 -10.84 11.65
C THR A 21 10.09 -10.47 11.79
N MET A 22 10.37 -9.18 11.96
CA MET A 22 11.71 -8.70 12.31
C MET A 22 12.18 -9.26 13.65
N GLN A 23 11.27 -9.51 14.59
CA GLN A 23 11.61 -10.13 15.87
C GLN A 23 12.20 -11.54 15.68
N ASP A 24 11.77 -12.27 14.64
CA ASP A 24 12.29 -13.59 14.30
C ASP A 24 13.66 -13.54 13.60
N ARG A 25 14.08 -12.36 13.14
CA ARG A 25 15.29 -12.16 12.34
C ARG A 25 16.41 -11.44 13.09
N VAL A 26 16.12 -10.79 14.21
CA VAL A 26 17.10 -10.08 15.04
C VAL A 26 16.97 -10.47 16.52
N SER A 27 18.05 -10.32 17.29
CA SER A 27 18.00 -10.62 18.72
C SER A 27 16.97 -9.74 19.46
N PRO A 28 16.34 -10.24 20.55
CA PRO A 28 15.31 -9.48 21.28
C PRO A 28 15.77 -8.08 21.73
N ALA A 29 17.01 -7.96 22.21
CA ALA A 29 17.59 -6.68 22.62
C ALA A 29 17.74 -5.70 21.44
N ARG A 30 18.09 -6.20 20.25
CA ARG A 30 18.20 -5.39 19.04
C ARG A 30 16.81 -4.97 18.54
N TYR A 31 15.84 -5.87 18.59
CA TYR A 31 14.45 -5.58 18.22
C TYR A 31 13.83 -4.49 19.10
N ALA A 32 13.96 -4.63 20.43
CA ALA A 32 13.48 -3.62 21.37
C ALA A 32 14.09 -2.23 21.12
N ARG A 33 15.39 -2.17 20.79
CA ARG A 33 16.07 -0.92 20.42
C ARG A 33 15.61 -0.35 19.09
N MET A 34 15.18 -1.18 18.14
CA MET A 34 14.66 -0.71 16.84
C MET A 34 13.26 -0.12 16.99
N GLN A 35 12.40 -0.72 17.80
CA GLN A 35 11.03 -0.25 18.03
C GLN A 35 10.94 1.16 18.64
N THR A 36 11.96 1.59 19.38
CA THR A 36 12.02 2.94 19.96
C THR A 36 12.45 4.01 18.97
N GLN A 37 12.94 3.63 17.78
CA GLN A 37 13.41 4.58 16.77
C GLN A 37 12.25 5.07 15.90
N ARG A 38 12.08 6.39 15.81
CA ARG A 38 11.08 7.02 14.93
C ARG A 38 11.24 6.60 13.46
N ALA A 39 12.48 6.39 13.03
CA ALA A 39 12.79 5.91 11.68
C ALA A 39 12.23 4.50 11.41
N TYR A 40 12.21 3.61 12.41
CA TYR A 40 11.74 2.23 12.24
C TYR A 40 10.22 2.17 11.94
N LYS A 41 9.42 2.96 12.65
CA LYS A 41 7.97 3.09 12.40
C LYS A 41 7.69 3.66 11.01
N PHE A 42 8.47 4.66 10.60
CA PHE A 42 8.36 5.24 9.26
C PHE A 42 8.72 4.24 8.15
N VAL A 43 9.79 3.47 8.33
CA VAL A 43 10.26 2.48 7.35
C VAL A 43 9.23 1.37 7.11
N SER A 44 8.45 0.99 8.13
CA SER A 44 7.39 -0.01 7.99
C SER A 44 6.32 0.41 6.98
N ASP A 45 5.75 1.60 7.17
CA ASP A 45 4.73 2.14 6.26
C ASP A 45 5.32 2.48 4.89
N TRP A 46 6.56 2.99 4.87
CA TRP A 46 7.28 3.32 3.65
C TRP A 46 7.52 2.07 2.79
N ALA A 47 7.98 0.95 3.37
CA ALA A 47 8.25 -0.28 2.63
C ALA A 47 6.96 -0.91 2.07
N GLY A 48 5.89 -0.94 2.87
CA GLY A 48 4.58 -1.42 2.45
C GLY A 48 4.00 -0.59 1.31
N LEU A 49 4.10 0.73 1.40
CA LEU A 49 3.61 1.61 0.35
C LEU A 49 4.50 1.59 -0.89
N ALA A 50 5.83 1.48 -0.75
CA ALA A 50 6.76 1.46 -1.88
C ALA A 50 6.52 0.24 -2.77
N SER A 51 6.29 -0.93 -2.17
CA SER A 51 5.94 -2.15 -2.91
C SER A 51 4.63 -1.98 -3.71
N ASN A 52 3.59 -1.41 -3.09
CA ASN A 52 2.33 -1.09 -3.77
C ASN A 52 2.49 -0.09 -4.91
N LYS A 53 3.30 0.97 -4.73
CA LYS A 53 3.52 2.00 -5.76
C LYS A 53 4.22 1.48 -7.01
N ILE A 54 5.02 0.43 -6.89
CA ILE A 54 5.65 -0.21 -8.05
C ILE A 54 4.57 -1.02 -8.78
N ILE A 55 3.86 -1.92 -8.10
CA ILE A 55 2.91 -2.84 -8.73
C ILE A 55 1.73 -2.06 -9.35
N PHE A 56 1.08 -1.20 -8.56
CA PHE A 56 -0.06 -0.43 -9.05
C PHE A 56 0.35 0.67 -10.03
N GLY A 57 1.52 1.26 -9.81
CA GLY A 57 2.11 2.20 -10.74
C GLY A 57 2.33 1.58 -12.12
N MET A 58 2.98 0.42 -12.18
CA MET A 58 3.21 -0.31 -13.43
C MET A 58 1.91 -0.76 -14.09
N TYR A 59 0.93 -1.21 -13.30
CA TYR A 59 -0.39 -1.52 -13.84
C TYR A 59 -1.03 -0.28 -14.49
N MET A 60 -1.01 0.87 -13.83
CA MET A 60 -1.54 2.11 -14.39
C MET A 60 -0.75 2.58 -15.62
N ASP A 61 0.59 2.51 -15.58
CA ASP A 61 1.47 2.83 -16.71
C ASP A 61 1.10 1.98 -17.95
N SER A 62 0.77 0.69 -17.74
CA SER A 62 0.29 -0.22 -18.80
C SER A 62 -1.07 0.19 -19.38
N GLN A 63 -1.98 0.71 -18.56
CA GLN A 63 -3.31 1.14 -19.00
C GLN A 63 -3.26 2.42 -19.83
N VAL A 64 -2.25 3.26 -19.59
CA VAL A 64 -1.96 4.51 -20.32
C VAL A 64 -1.15 4.23 -21.59
N GLY A 65 -0.50 3.05 -21.68
CA GLY A 65 0.35 2.69 -22.82
C GLY A 65 1.71 3.39 -22.80
N MET A 66 2.26 3.64 -21.61
CA MET A 66 3.55 4.33 -21.48
C MET A 66 4.71 3.48 -22.02
N LEU A 67 5.65 4.14 -22.72
CA LEU A 67 6.91 3.52 -23.11
C LEU A 67 7.74 3.16 -21.85
N PRO A 68 8.56 2.09 -21.89
CA PRO A 68 9.33 1.64 -20.72
C PRO A 68 10.21 2.72 -20.08
N GLY A 69 10.87 3.55 -20.89
CA GLY A 69 11.71 4.65 -20.37
C GLY A 69 10.91 5.72 -19.62
N THR A 70 9.70 6.06 -20.09
CA THR A 70 8.82 7.02 -19.42
C THR A 70 8.22 6.41 -18.15
N SER A 71 7.89 5.12 -18.16
CA SER A 71 7.45 4.39 -16.96
C SER A 71 8.55 4.39 -15.89
N LEU A 72 9.80 4.09 -16.24
CA LEU A 72 10.93 4.15 -15.30
C LEU A 72 11.11 5.54 -14.68
N LEU A 73 11.00 6.61 -15.47
CA LEU A 73 11.02 7.98 -14.96
C LEU A 73 9.85 8.26 -14.01
N ALA A 74 8.64 7.85 -14.37
CA ALA A 74 7.45 7.99 -13.53
C ALA A 74 7.59 7.24 -12.20
N ARG A 75 8.16 6.03 -12.21
CA ARG A 75 8.42 5.24 -11.01
C ARG A 75 9.53 5.84 -10.14
N GLY A 76 10.60 6.35 -10.75
CA GLY A 76 11.65 7.09 -10.05
C GLY A 76 11.12 8.33 -9.34
N PHE A 77 10.30 9.12 -10.04
CA PHE A 77 9.61 10.27 -9.44
C PHE A 77 8.63 9.85 -8.36
N SER A 78 7.87 8.77 -8.58
CA SER A 78 6.94 8.22 -7.61
C SER A 78 7.63 7.74 -6.32
N LEU A 79 8.83 7.16 -6.44
CA LEU A 79 9.66 6.76 -5.30
C LEU A 79 10.24 7.99 -4.58
N GLY A 80 10.66 9.02 -5.30
CA GLY A 80 11.12 10.28 -4.70
C GLY A 80 10.00 11.01 -3.94
N ALA A 81 8.82 11.12 -4.55
CA ALA A 81 7.62 11.69 -3.93
C ALA A 81 7.02 10.79 -2.83
N HIS A 82 7.52 9.56 -2.69
CA HIS A 82 7.00 8.55 -1.76
C HIS A 82 7.15 9.00 -0.32
N THR A 83 8.34 9.45 0.06
CA THR A 83 8.66 9.85 1.44
C THR A 83 7.70 10.92 1.96
N ALA A 84 7.25 11.85 1.11
CA ALA A 84 6.31 12.90 1.49
C ALA A 84 4.84 12.45 1.45
N THR A 85 4.48 11.54 0.54
CA THR A 85 3.06 11.15 0.32
C THR A 85 2.61 9.96 1.15
N SER A 86 3.53 9.11 1.59
CA SER A 86 3.22 7.92 2.39
C SER A 86 2.60 8.24 3.75
N PRO A 87 3.10 9.22 4.53
CA PRO A 87 2.45 9.64 5.77
C PRO A 87 1.01 10.11 5.57
N LEU A 88 0.74 10.83 4.47
CA LEU A 88 -0.60 11.33 4.17
C LEU A 88 -1.59 10.19 3.91
N TYR A 89 -1.18 9.19 3.12
CA TYR A 89 -2.01 8.02 2.88
C TYR A 89 -2.25 7.20 4.14
N THR A 90 -1.18 6.92 4.90
CA THR A 90 -1.29 6.21 6.17
C THR A 90 -2.28 6.91 7.10
N TRP A 91 -2.14 8.23 7.26
CA TRP A 91 -3.04 9.02 8.09
C TRP A 91 -4.49 8.94 7.61
N ALA A 92 -4.74 9.11 6.31
CA ALA A 92 -6.09 9.06 5.75
C ALA A 92 -6.72 7.67 5.89
N ARG A 93 -5.95 6.60 5.63
CA ARG A 93 -6.37 5.21 5.82
C ARG A 93 -6.77 4.97 7.27
N GLU A 94 -5.91 5.32 8.22
CA GLU A 94 -6.23 5.18 9.65
C GLU A 94 -7.44 6.01 10.07
N PHE A 95 -7.56 7.24 9.57
CA PHE A 95 -8.71 8.10 9.85
C PHE A 95 -10.03 7.47 9.38
N ILE A 96 -10.08 6.92 8.17
CA ILE A 96 -11.26 6.26 7.62
C ILE A 96 -11.65 5.05 8.46
N TYR A 97 -10.68 4.20 8.83
CA TYR A 97 -10.97 3.02 9.65
C TYR A 97 -11.45 3.42 11.06
N LYS A 98 -10.81 4.41 11.69
CA LYS A 98 -11.20 4.92 13.01
C LYS A 98 -12.58 5.56 12.98
N LYS A 99 -12.85 6.45 12.02
CA LYS A 99 -14.15 7.14 11.91
C LYS A 99 -15.28 6.21 11.49
N GLY A 100 -14.98 5.22 10.65
CA GLY A 100 -15.95 4.22 10.20
C GLY A 100 -16.15 3.07 11.19
N ASN A 101 -15.42 3.07 12.32
CA ASN A 101 -15.40 1.98 13.28
C ASN A 101 -15.18 0.59 12.63
N ILE A 102 -14.15 0.54 11.79
CA ILE A 102 -13.81 -0.61 10.96
C ILE A 102 -12.78 -1.46 11.70
N THR A 103 -13.26 -2.39 12.51
CA THR A 103 -12.48 -3.31 13.33
C THR A 103 -12.30 -4.69 12.67
N PRO A 104 -11.41 -5.58 13.17
CA PRO A 104 -11.13 -6.88 12.54
C PRO A 104 -12.33 -7.82 12.45
N ASP A 105 -13.31 -7.68 13.34
CA ASP A 105 -14.55 -8.46 13.41
C ASP A 105 -15.65 -7.97 12.44
N ARG A 106 -15.48 -6.78 11.84
CA ARG A 106 -16.43 -6.27 10.85
C ARG A 106 -16.44 -7.11 9.57
N ASN A 107 -17.57 -7.05 8.87
CA ASN A 107 -17.78 -7.73 7.59
C ASN A 107 -16.68 -7.36 6.57
N ILE A 108 -16.22 -8.36 5.81
CA ILE A 108 -15.21 -8.20 4.75
C ILE A 108 -15.57 -7.09 3.75
N VAL A 109 -16.85 -6.91 3.41
CA VAL A 109 -17.32 -5.87 2.49
C VAL A 109 -17.09 -4.48 3.06
N MET A 110 -17.33 -4.28 4.36
CA MET A 110 -17.07 -2.98 5.01
C MET A 110 -15.58 -2.66 5.05
N ARG A 111 -14.75 -3.65 5.39
CA ARG A 111 -13.29 -3.50 5.41
C ARG A 111 -12.73 -3.19 4.02
N GLN A 112 -13.19 -3.90 2.99
CA GLN A 112 -12.83 -3.63 1.61
C GLN A 112 -13.33 -2.27 1.13
N GLY A 113 -14.56 -1.88 1.50
CA GLY A 113 -15.11 -0.56 1.20
C GLY A 113 -14.29 0.58 1.81
N ALA A 114 -13.87 0.43 3.07
CA ALA A 114 -12.99 1.40 3.74
C ALA A 114 -11.62 1.51 3.05
N GLU A 115 -11.03 0.39 2.64
CA GLU A 115 -9.78 0.40 1.88
C GLU A 115 -9.95 1.05 0.51
N LEU A 116 -11.02 0.71 -0.21
CA LEU A 116 -11.33 1.29 -1.52
C LEU A 116 -11.51 2.81 -1.43
N LEU A 117 -12.17 3.27 -0.37
CA LEU A 117 -12.34 4.68 -0.10
C LEU A 117 -10.98 5.36 0.13
N ALA A 118 -10.14 4.80 1.01
CA ALA A 118 -8.81 5.36 1.28
C ALA A 118 -7.94 5.39 0.01
N PHE A 119 -7.94 4.28 -0.74
CA PHE A 119 -7.19 4.11 -1.98
C PHE A 119 -7.61 5.12 -3.04
N ASN A 120 -8.91 5.23 -3.31
CA ASN A 120 -9.42 6.12 -4.35
C ASN A 120 -9.42 7.60 -3.94
N ALA A 121 -9.55 7.92 -2.66
CA ALA A 121 -9.50 9.31 -2.18
C ALA A 121 -8.08 9.88 -2.20
N VAL A 122 -7.05 9.03 -2.06
CA VAL A 122 -5.67 9.51 -1.84
C VAL A 122 -4.66 8.92 -2.82
N GLN A 123 -4.58 7.59 -2.99
CA GLN A 123 -3.57 6.97 -3.87
C GLN A 123 -3.86 7.20 -5.35
N THR A 124 -5.09 6.96 -5.79
CA THR A 124 -5.44 7.09 -7.22
C THR A 124 -5.14 8.51 -7.74
N PRO A 125 -5.56 9.62 -7.09
CA PRO A 125 -5.21 10.97 -7.54
C PRO A 125 -3.70 11.22 -7.56
N LEU A 126 -2.95 10.70 -6.57
CA LEU A 126 -1.50 10.85 -6.53
C LEU A 126 -0.81 10.13 -7.69
N TYR A 127 -1.23 8.91 -8.04
CA TYR A 127 -0.68 8.20 -9.19
C TYR A 127 -0.98 8.93 -10.51
N VAL A 128 -2.19 9.47 -10.66
CA VAL A 128 -2.59 10.28 -11.81
C VAL A 128 -1.69 11.52 -11.94
N ALA A 129 -1.47 12.24 -10.85
CA ALA A 129 -0.61 13.42 -10.85
C ALA A 129 0.85 13.07 -11.21
N GLN A 130 1.39 11.97 -10.68
CA GLN A 130 2.75 11.51 -10.96
C GLN A 130 2.94 11.11 -12.43
N ILE A 131 1.98 10.37 -12.99
CA ILE A 131 2.02 9.96 -14.41
C ILE A 131 1.88 11.18 -15.32
N SER A 132 0.95 12.09 -15.00
CA SER A 132 0.77 13.35 -15.73
C SER A 132 2.07 14.16 -15.76
N ALA A 133 2.71 14.33 -14.60
CA ALA A 133 3.98 15.04 -14.50
C ALA A 133 5.09 14.36 -15.30
N ALA A 134 5.22 13.03 -15.21
CA ALA A 134 6.24 12.29 -15.94
C ALA A 134 6.05 12.37 -17.46
N MET A 135 4.81 12.28 -17.95
CA MET A 135 4.51 12.44 -19.37
C MET A 135 4.73 13.88 -19.85
N ALA A 136 4.35 14.88 -19.07
CA ALA A 136 4.59 16.29 -19.39
C ALA A 136 6.09 16.61 -19.46
N ILE A 137 6.88 16.12 -18.50
CA ILE A 137 8.35 16.24 -18.52
C ILE A 137 8.93 15.55 -19.75
N ARG A 138 8.45 14.35 -20.10
CA ARG A 138 8.95 13.63 -21.26
C ARG A 138 8.64 14.36 -22.57
N ALA A 139 7.43 14.86 -22.74
CA ALA A 139 7.03 15.64 -23.90
C ALA A 139 7.83 16.95 -24.04
N TYR A 140 8.19 17.57 -22.91
CA TYR A 140 9.09 18.74 -22.91
C TYR A 140 10.52 18.39 -23.34
N LEU A 141 11.03 17.22 -22.94
CA LEU A 141 12.40 16.79 -23.24
C LEU A 141 12.56 16.12 -24.62
N ASP A 142 11.47 15.61 -25.20
CA ASP A 142 11.46 14.84 -26.44
C ASP A 142 10.28 15.27 -27.32
N PRO A 143 10.52 16.09 -28.37
CA PRO A 143 9.47 16.58 -29.25
C PRO A 143 8.70 15.48 -30.00
N ALA A 144 9.23 14.25 -30.06
CA ALA A 144 8.55 13.10 -30.66
C ALA A 144 7.49 12.47 -29.72
N VAL A 145 7.44 12.91 -28.45
CA VAL A 145 6.47 12.42 -27.46
C VAL A 145 5.41 13.49 -27.23
N GLU A 146 4.16 13.20 -27.58
CA GLU A 146 3.03 14.08 -27.31
C GLU A 146 2.47 13.83 -25.90
N PHE A 147 2.20 14.91 -25.15
CA PHE A 147 1.44 14.80 -23.91
C PHE A 147 -0.05 14.77 -24.23
N GLU A 148 -0.69 13.63 -23.97
CA GLU A 148 -2.12 13.42 -24.20
C GLU A 148 -2.87 13.27 -22.85
N PRO A 149 -3.45 14.36 -22.29
CA PRO A 149 -4.16 14.31 -21.02
C PRO A 149 -5.28 13.27 -21.00
N MET A 150 -5.94 13.03 -22.14
CA MET A 150 -7.03 12.07 -22.23
C MET A 150 -6.59 10.62 -22.09
N LYS A 151 -5.36 10.28 -22.48
CA LYS A 151 -4.80 8.95 -22.21
C LYS A 151 -4.61 8.73 -20.72
N VAL A 152 -4.12 9.76 -20.02
CA VAL A 152 -3.93 9.71 -18.56
C VAL A 152 -5.27 9.60 -17.84
N ALA A 153 -6.26 10.41 -18.22
CA ALA A 153 -7.60 10.35 -17.65
C ALA A 153 -8.28 8.99 -17.90
N THR A 154 -8.13 8.43 -19.10
CA THR A 154 -8.67 7.09 -19.43
C THR A 154 -7.97 6.00 -18.63
N GLY A 155 -6.65 6.06 -18.49
CA GLY A 155 -5.90 5.13 -17.64
C GLY A 155 -6.29 5.22 -16.17
N ALA A 156 -6.51 6.44 -15.66
CA ALA A 156 -7.02 6.70 -14.32
C ALA A 156 -8.40 6.09 -14.09
N PHE A 157 -9.29 6.27 -15.05
CA PHE A 157 -10.64 5.72 -15.00
C PHE A 157 -10.61 4.18 -15.00
N LYS A 158 -9.82 3.56 -15.88
CA LYS A 158 -9.61 2.10 -15.88
C LYS A 158 -9.02 1.61 -14.57
N PHE A 159 -8.07 2.34 -14.00
CA PHE A 159 -7.49 2.02 -12.71
C PHE A 159 -8.52 2.09 -11.58
N PHE A 160 -9.37 3.12 -11.58
CA PHE A 160 -10.51 3.26 -10.66
C PHE A 160 -11.51 2.10 -10.82
N GLN A 161 -11.88 1.74 -12.05
CA GLN A 161 -12.78 0.61 -12.32
C GLN A 161 -12.23 -0.72 -11.79
N ASN A 162 -10.91 -0.91 -11.85
CA ASN A 162 -10.24 -2.10 -11.35
C ASN A 162 -9.86 -2.02 -9.87
N SER A 163 -10.12 -0.88 -9.20
CA SER A 163 -9.71 -0.65 -7.81
C SER A 163 -10.31 -1.68 -6.85
N TRP A 164 -11.50 -2.22 -7.16
CA TRP A 164 -12.13 -3.31 -6.39
C TRP A 164 -11.19 -4.51 -6.18
N TRP A 165 -10.36 -4.83 -7.17
CA TRP A 165 -9.40 -5.94 -7.10
C TRP A 165 -8.03 -5.50 -6.60
N LEU A 166 -7.64 -4.27 -6.90
CA LEU A 166 -6.32 -3.73 -6.57
C LEU A 166 -6.22 -3.33 -5.09
N ALA A 167 -7.26 -2.69 -4.54
CA ALA A 167 -7.23 -2.20 -3.16
C ALA A 167 -7.08 -3.33 -2.13
N PRO A 168 -7.80 -4.48 -2.23
CA PRO A 168 -7.57 -5.61 -1.33
C PRO A 168 -6.16 -6.22 -1.44
N ALA A 169 -5.61 -6.32 -2.65
CA ALA A 169 -4.23 -6.79 -2.85
C ALA A 169 -3.22 -5.82 -2.23
N GLY A 170 -3.45 -4.52 -2.38
CA GLY A 170 -2.59 -3.47 -1.83
C GLY A 170 -2.63 -3.43 -0.32
N LYS A 171 -3.82 -3.58 0.24
CA LYS A 171 -4.03 -3.78 1.68
C LYS A 171 -3.25 -4.96 2.20
N TYR A 172 -3.38 -6.12 1.55
CA TYR A 172 -2.68 -7.33 1.96
C TYR A 172 -1.16 -7.12 2.03
N SER A 173 -0.57 -6.53 0.98
CA SER A 173 0.85 -6.20 0.96
C SER A 173 1.22 -5.23 2.09
N MET A 174 0.46 -4.14 2.29
CA MET A 174 0.74 -3.18 3.36
C MET A 174 0.63 -3.77 4.76
N ASP A 175 -0.38 -4.59 5.01
CA ASP A 175 -0.61 -5.17 6.32
C ASP A 175 0.47 -6.22 6.65
N ILE A 176 0.92 -6.99 5.66
CA ILE A 176 2.09 -7.88 5.83
C ILE A 176 3.35 -7.09 6.18
N PHE A 177 3.63 -6.00 5.46
CA PHE A 177 4.80 -5.18 5.79
C PHE A 177 4.68 -4.56 7.19
N ARG A 178 3.50 -4.07 7.57
CA ARG A 178 3.25 -3.57 8.94
C ARG A 178 3.54 -4.65 9.98
N ARG A 179 2.98 -5.84 9.83
CA ARG A 179 3.20 -6.97 10.74
C ARG A 179 4.65 -7.43 10.77
N PHE A 180 5.33 -7.47 9.62
CA PHE A 180 6.75 -7.79 9.54
C PHE A 180 7.59 -6.87 10.42
N PHE A 181 7.25 -5.58 10.49
CA PHE A 181 7.91 -4.60 11.35
C PHE A 181 7.25 -4.44 12.74
N GLY A 182 6.30 -5.30 13.11
CA GLY A 182 5.60 -5.25 14.39
C GLY A 182 4.67 -4.03 14.57
N ALA A 183 4.25 -3.40 13.47
CA ALA A 183 3.26 -2.33 13.46
C ALA A 183 1.84 -2.89 13.33
N LYS A 184 0.88 -2.23 13.99
CA LYS A 184 -0.54 -2.59 13.93
C LYS A 184 -1.17 -2.22 12.58
N THR A 185 -2.11 -3.04 12.11
CA THR A 185 -2.94 -2.70 10.94
C THR A 185 -3.96 -1.60 11.29
N PRO A 186 -4.56 -0.91 10.31
CA PRO A 186 -5.59 0.08 10.59
C PRO A 186 -6.79 -0.47 11.37
N GLU A 187 -7.18 -1.74 11.14
CA GLU A 187 -8.25 -2.38 11.90
C GLU A 187 -7.88 -2.56 13.37
N GLU A 188 -6.66 -3.04 13.64
CA GLU A 188 -6.16 -3.23 15.01
C GLU A 188 -6.06 -1.90 15.74
N LEU A 189 -5.65 -0.83 15.05
CA LEU A 189 -5.63 0.53 15.59
C LEU A 189 -7.02 1.11 15.85
N ALA A 190 -8.04 0.69 15.08
CA ALA A 190 -9.43 1.10 15.31
C ALA A 190 -10.02 0.37 16.53
N GLN A 191 -9.70 -0.91 16.69
CA GLN A 191 -10.17 -1.74 17.81
C GLN A 191 -9.61 -1.26 19.16
N ASP A 192 -8.33 -0.87 19.23
CA ASP A 192 -7.73 -0.34 20.46
C ASP A 192 -8.45 0.91 21.00
N LEU A 193 -9.09 1.68 20.11
CA LEU A 193 -9.82 2.90 20.49
C LEU A 193 -11.20 2.59 21.05
N GLU A 194 -11.88 1.52 20.60
CA GLU A 194 -13.14 1.08 21.22
C GLU A 194 -12.91 0.67 22.67
N THR A 195 -11.83 -0.08 22.95
CA THR A 195 -11.50 -0.52 24.31
C THR A 195 -11.19 0.62 25.29
N ILE A 196 -10.88 1.83 24.81
CA ILE A 196 -10.63 3.01 25.65
C ILE A 196 -11.92 3.79 25.94
N VAL A 197 -12.97 3.62 25.12
CA VAL A 197 -14.25 4.33 25.28
C VAL A 197 -15.21 3.54 26.18
N ASP A 198 -14.97 2.24 26.36
CA ASP A 198 -15.78 1.34 27.19
C ASP A 198 -15.26 1.18 28.65
N GLU A 199 -14.19 1.91 29.04
CA GLU A 199 -13.69 2.06 30.42
C GLU A 199 -14.09 3.41 31.03
#